data_AF-A1CN93-F1
#
_entry.id   AF-A1CN93-F1
#
_cell.length_a   1.000
_cell.length_b   1.000
_cell.length_c   1.000
_cell.angle_alpha   90.00
_cell.angle_beta   90.00
_cell.angle_gamma   90.00
#
_symmetry.space_group_name_H-M   'P 1'
#
loop_
_entity.id
_entity.type
_entity.pdbx_description
1 polymer ?
#
loop_
_entity_poly.entity_id
_entity_poly.type
_entity_poly.pdbx_seq_one_letter_code
_entity_poly.pdbx_strand_id
1 'polypeptide(L)'
;MNTLFRFLVSLTLLQVALAGVLPRDAHRILKPTAKDLNKIFTFDSPYPPPNKGNLQVHDPNIIEDGGHLYLFQGGIHIPMFKATQMSGPWEAIGTVLEKDSIIEKKNNSRPWAPSVAKWNNRFYCFYAISPGGSQDSAIGYATASTLEGNWTDHGALINTGTGPGSRLAPFKNTNAIDPAFKVDEKSGALYLIYGSYWDDIYSVRLESRKDGTLAVKDKDADKSKSKSKSADVVPDATQLSWMPGAWKPQEGAFVSYHKPYYYLWFSQGVCCELLQRGFPLKGEEYSIRVGRSENINGPFVDRNGKKLLEGYSEVVYGSNNGNVFAPGGVGVLPGNKERPDILYHHYFDGKIGFHDKDTQLGWHHLEYKDGWPVLKKQDPPVTVARPMQLTFPGLTYLVEVV
;
A
#
# COMPACT_ATOMS: atom_id res chain seq x y z
N MET A 1 -29.66 -74.03 16.78
CA MET A 1 -28.29 -73.55 16.51
C MET A 1 -28.41 -72.43 15.49
N ASN A 2 -28.53 -71.18 15.95
CA ASN A 2 -27.40 -70.26 16.21
C ASN A 2 -26.95 -69.60 14.88
N THR A 3 -26.89 -68.27 14.69
CA THR A 3 -27.14 -67.10 15.54
C THR A 3 -26.93 -65.84 14.68
N LEU A 4 -27.66 -64.77 15.02
CA LEU A 4 -27.34 -63.33 14.87
C LEU A 4 -27.50 -62.63 13.49
N PHE A 5 -28.54 -61.85 13.17
CA PHE A 5 -29.11 -60.58 13.70
C PHE A 5 -28.41 -59.26 13.24
N ARG A 6 -29.26 -58.32 12.76
CA ARG A 6 -29.16 -56.84 12.61
C ARG A 6 -28.74 -56.31 11.23
N PHE A 7 -29.65 -55.74 10.42
CA PHE A 7 -30.30 -54.41 10.54
C PHE A 7 -29.32 -53.25 10.80
N LEU A 8 -29.09 -52.42 9.79
CA LEU A 8 -28.71 -51.02 9.94
C LEU A 8 -29.16 -50.22 8.70
N VAL A 9 -30.37 -49.68 8.80
CA VAL A 9 -30.77 -48.44 8.12
C VAL A 9 -30.82 -47.37 9.21
N SER A 10 -30.28 -46.18 8.90
CA SER A 10 -30.51 -44.88 9.55
C SER A 10 -29.40 -44.29 10.44
N LEU A 11 -29.26 -42.95 10.32
CA LEU A 11 -28.35 -41.98 10.94
C LEU A 11 -26.89 -42.06 10.43
N THR A 12 -26.22 -41.03 9.91
CA THR A 12 -26.33 -39.55 10.02
C THR A 12 -25.34 -38.97 8.99
N LEU A 13 -25.72 -38.10 8.05
CA LEU A 13 -25.58 -36.64 8.21
C LEU A 13 -24.51 -36.26 9.25
N LEU A 14 -23.23 -36.21 8.86
CA LEU A 14 -22.21 -35.23 9.26
C LEU A 14 -20.81 -35.68 8.79
N GLN A 15 -20.50 -35.53 7.50
CA GLN A 15 -19.11 -35.33 7.06
C GLN A 15 -19.00 -33.94 6.43
N VAL A 16 -19.57 -32.94 7.11
CA VAL A 16 -18.89 -31.65 7.18
C VAL A 16 -17.70 -31.93 8.06
N ALA A 17 -16.55 -32.19 7.45
CA ALA A 17 -15.29 -32.21 8.17
C ALA A 17 -15.27 -30.92 8.99
N LEU A 18 -15.28 -31.08 10.31
CA LEU A 18 -14.90 -30.08 11.26
C LEU A 18 -13.48 -29.63 10.86
N ALA A 19 -13.38 -28.68 9.94
CA ALA A 19 -12.33 -27.70 9.96
C ALA A 19 -12.60 -26.92 11.25
N GLY A 20 -12.14 -27.50 12.37
CA GLY A 20 -12.10 -26.79 13.63
C GLY A 20 -11.47 -25.45 13.33
N VAL A 21 -12.20 -24.38 13.63
CA VAL A 21 -11.67 -23.03 13.62
C VAL A 21 -10.60 -23.03 14.71
N LEU A 22 -9.38 -23.41 14.35
CA LEU A 22 -8.22 -23.20 15.18
C LEU A 22 -8.15 -21.69 15.45
N PRO A 23 -7.88 -21.27 16.70
CA PRO A 23 -7.65 -19.86 16.99
C PRO A 23 -6.59 -19.31 16.05
N ARG A 24 -6.81 -18.10 15.53
CA ARG A 24 -6.06 -17.46 14.44
C ARG A 24 -4.56 -17.28 14.70
N ASP A 25 -4.11 -17.49 15.95
CA ASP A 25 -2.69 -17.58 16.34
C ASP A 25 -2.03 -18.91 15.92
N ALA A 26 -2.80 -19.93 15.53
CA ALA A 26 -2.30 -21.26 15.20
C ALA A 26 -1.49 -21.33 13.88
N HIS A 27 -1.59 -20.31 13.03
CA HIS A 27 -0.84 -20.22 11.77
C HIS A 27 0.37 -19.28 11.84
N ARG A 28 0.48 -18.46 12.88
CA ARG A 28 1.59 -17.51 13.01
C ARG A 28 2.72 -18.11 13.82
N ILE A 29 3.95 -17.89 13.36
CA ILE A 29 5.14 -18.34 14.07
C ILE A 29 5.53 -17.25 15.07
N LEU A 30 5.09 -17.43 16.32
CA LEU A 30 5.50 -16.59 17.44
C LEU A 30 6.93 -16.97 17.85
N LYS A 31 7.85 -15.99 17.85
CA LYS A 31 9.28 -16.18 18.19
C LYS A 31 9.96 -17.25 17.33
N PRO A 32 10.17 -17.01 16.02
CA PRO A 32 10.71 -18.02 15.12
C PRO A 32 12.12 -18.47 15.53
N THR A 33 12.38 -19.76 15.45
CA THR A 33 13.74 -20.31 15.55
C THR A 33 14.49 -20.11 14.22
N ALA A 34 15.81 -20.28 14.21
CA ALA A 34 16.59 -20.29 12.97
C ALA A 34 16.07 -21.32 11.95
N LYS A 35 15.54 -22.46 12.42
CA LYS A 35 14.91 -23.48 11.57
C LYS A 35 13.60 -22.99 10.95
N ASP A 36 12.80 -22.21 11.69
CA ASP A 36 11.56 -21.64 11.18
C ASP A 36 11.83 -20.54 10.16
N LEU A 37 12.83 -19.69 10.44
CA LEU A 37 13.30 -18.69 9.50
C LEU A 37 13.78 -19.31 8.19
N ASN A 38 14.44 -20.47 8.20
CA ASN A 38 14.75 -21.17 6.95
C ASN A 38 13.48 -21.56 6.18
N LYS A 39 12.43 -22.06 6.85
CA LYS A 39 11.16 -22.39 6.16
C LYS A 39 10.45 -21.16 5.58
N ILE A 40 10.64 -20.00 6.20
CA ILE A 40 10.08 -18.72 5.77
C ILE A 40 10.92 -18.10 4.65
N PHE A 41 12.26 -18.18 4.73
CA PHE A 41 13.21 -17.40 3.94
C PHE A 41 14.04 -18.18 2.90
N THR A 42 14.05 -19.51 2.88
CA THR A 42 14.77 -20.24 1.82
C THR A 42 13.90 -20.28 0.57
N PHE A 43 14.04 -19.23 -0.25
CA PHE A 43 13.29 -19.07 -1.50
C PHE A 43 14.12 -19.52 -2.70
N ASP A 44 13.51 -20.33 -3.56
CA ASP A 44 13.68 -20.16 -5.01
C ASP A 44 12.55 -19.24 -5.45
N SER A 45 12.86 -17.99 -5.74
CA SER A 45 11.89 -16.99 -6.19
C SER A 45 12.37 -16.37 -7.49
N PRO A 46 11.51 -16.18 -8.51
CA PRO A 46 11.91 -15.59 -9.78
C PRO A 46 12.14 -14.08 -9.69
N TYR A 47 11.86 -13.46 -8.53
CA TYR A 47 11.94 -12.02 -8.38
C TYR A 47 13.39 -11.54 -8.24
N PRO A 48 13.79 -10.47 -8.97
CA PRO A 48 15.09 -9.84 -8.76
C PRO A 48 15.16 -9.19 -7.36
N PRO A 49 16.35 -9.05 -6.75
CA PRO A 49 16.51 -8.23 -5.56
C PRO A 49 16.02 -6.78 -5.79
N PRO A 50 15.57 -6.04 -4.76
CA PRO A 50 15.17 -4.65 -4.93
C PRO A 50 16.40 -3.76 -5.11
N ASN A 51 16.28 -2.72 -5.93
CA ASN A 51 17.27 -1.65 -5.90
C ASN A 51 17.11 -0.95 -4.55
N LYS A 52 18.24 -0.67 -3.89
CA LYS A 52 18.21 -0.03 -2.58
C LYS A 52 17.90 1.45 -2.74
N GLY A 53 16.88 1.91 -2.00
CA GLY A 53 16.59 3.32 -1.85
C GLY A 53 17.42 4.02 -0.78
N ASN A 54 18.12 3.25 0.06
CA ASN A 54 18.98 3.74 1.15
C ASN A 54 18.25 4.69 2.12
N LEU A 55 16.98 4.41 2.40
CA LEU A 55 16.17 5.14 3.37
C LEU A 55 15.31 4.16 4.16
N GLN A 56 15.26 4.37 5.47
CA GLN A 56 14.34 3.68 6.37
C GLN A 56 12.94 4.29 6.19
N VAL A 57 11.98 3.47 5.76
CA VAL A 57 10.64 3.95 5.42
C VAL A 57 9.57 2.88 5.51
N HIS A 58 8.42 3.25 6.05
CA HIS A 58 7.18 2.47 6.00
C HIS A 58 6.12 3.23 5.20
N ASP A 59 5.41 2.53 4.31
CA ASP A 59 4.41 3.09 3.37
C ASP A 59 4.87 4.38 2.65
N PRO A 60 5.95 4.30 1.84
CA PRO A 60 6.45 5.46 1.12
C PRO A 60 5.40 5.98 0.12
N ASN A 61 5.33 7.30 -0.04
CA ASN A 61 4.77 7.93 -1.23
C ASN A 61 5.80 8.87 -1.85
N ILE A 62 6.05 8.73 -3.16
CA ILE A 62 7.09 9.48 -3.86
C ILE A 62 6.47 10.21 -5.04
N ILE A 63 6.76 11.51 -5.14
CA ILE A 63 6.44 12.34 -6.31
C ILE A 63 7.68 13.04 -6.82
N GLU A 64 7.65 13.47 -8.08
CA GLU A 64 8.69 14.29 -8.68
C GLU A 64 8.16 15.71 -8.94
N ASP A 65 8.89 16.73 -8.51
CA ASP A 65 8.61 18.13 -8.79
C ASP A 65 9.92 18.92 -8.87
N GLY A 66 10.03 19.83 -9.85
CA GLY A 66 11.21 20.69 -9.99
C GLY A 66 12.55 19.96 -10.17
N GLY A 67 12.55 18.73 -10.73
CA GLY A 67 13.76 17.92 -10.90
C GLY A 67 14.23 17.19 -9.64
N HIS A 68 13.41 17.19 -8.58
CA HIS A 68 13.68 16.46 -7.34
C HIS A 68 12.60 15.42 -7.07
N LEU A 69 12.99 14.35 -6.40
CA LEU A 69 12.10 13.39 -5.79
C LEU A 69 11.79 13.84 -4.36
N TYR A 70 10.51 13.78 -4.00
CA TYR A 70 10.02 14.04 -2.65
C TYR A 70 9.34 12.78 -2.13
N LEU A 71 9.76 12.31 -0.96
CA LEU A 71 9.20 11.16 -0.28
C LEU A 71 8.47 11.58 0.99
N PHE A 72 7.29 11.01 1.20
CA PHE A 72 6.44 11.19 2.35
C PHE A 72 6.23 9.84 3.03
N GLN A 73 6.21 9.81 4.36
CA GLN A 73 5.90 8.59 5.11
C GLN A 73 5.09 8.87 6.37
N GLY A 74 4.48 7.81 6.91
CA GLY A 74 3.82 7.88 8.21
C GLY A 74 4.80 8.18 9.33
N GLY A 75 4.35 8.89 10.37
CA GLY A 75 5.22 9.32 11.45
C GLY A 75 4.74 10.60 12.10
N ILE A 76 5.54 11.16 13.02
CA ILE A 76 5.23 12.42 13.68
C ILE A 76 5.05 13.49 12.59
N HIS A 77 3.83 14.01 12.50
CA HIS A 77 3.43 15.09 11.60
C HIS A 77 3.70 14.86 10.08
N ILE A 78 3.90 13.61 9.65
CA ILE A 78 4.20 13.21 8.26
C ILE A 78 5.57 13.72 7.80
N PRO A 79 6.67 13.01 8.09
CA PRO A 79 8.03 13.37 7.66
C PRO A 79 8.19 13.42 6.14
N MET A 80 8.99 14.38 5.67
CA MET A 80 9.30 14.62 4.27
C MET A 80 10.80 14.49 4.00
N PHE A 81 11.14 13.90 2.86
CA PHE A 81 12.51 13.72 2.40
C PHE A 81 12.67 14.16 0.95
N LYS A 82 13.86 14.61 0.58
CA LYS A 82 14.20 15.08 -0.78
C LYS A 82 15.44 14.36 -1.31
N ALA A 83 15.43 13.99 -2.58
CA ALA A 83 16.59 13.44 -3.27
C ALA A 83 16.56 13.81 -4.76
N THR A 84 17.66 13.57 -5.48
CA THR A 84 17.72 13.69 -6.94
C THR A 84 17.54 12.36 -7.67
N GLN A 85 17.61 11.24 -6.93
CA GLN A 85 17.50 9.89 -7.46
C GLN A 85 16.98 8.93 -6.39
N MET A 86 16.37 7.82 -6.83
CA MET A 86 15.72 6.85 -5.94
C MET A 86 16.65 6.21 -4.91
N SER A 87 17.95 6.08 -5.23
CA SER A 87 18.98 5.54 -4.33
C SER A 87 19.48 6.56 -3.28
N GLY A 88 18.95 7.78 -3.29
CA GLY A 88 19.40 8.86 -2.42
C GLY A 88 20.72 9.51 -2.87
N PRO A 89 21.42 10.22 -1.97
CA PRO A 89 21.07 10.41 -0.55
C PRO A 89 19.74 11.16 -0.40
N TRP A 90 19.00 10.80 0.66
CA TRP A 90 17.75 11.45 1.02
C TRP A 90 17.98 12.45 2.16
N GLU A 91 17.65 13.70 1.93
CA GLU A 91 17.70 14.78 2.91
C GLU A 91 16.35 14.91 3.61
N ALA A 92 16.33 14.94 4.95
CA ALA A 92 15.10 15.25 5.69
C ALA A 92 14.82 16.75 5.62
N ILE A 93 13.64 17.13 5.13
CA ILE A 93 13.27 18.54 4.84
C ILE A 93 12.11 19.06 5.69
N GLY A 94 11.76 18.35 6.76
CA GLY A 94 10.69 18.72 7.69
C GLY A 94 9.49 17.79 7.62
N THR A 95 8.31 18.32 7.93
CA THR A 95 7.05 17.58 8.03
C THR A 95 5.94 18.32 7.28
N VAL A 96 4.91 17.59 6.84
CA VAL A 96 3.73 18.21 6.22
C VAL A 96 2.99 19.04 7.26
N LEU A 97 2.67 18.46 8.42
CA LEU A 97 1.97 19.20 9.47
C LEU A 97 2.98 19.89 10.40
N GLU A 98 2.67 21.10 10.85
CA GLU A 98 3.48 21.80 11.86
C GLU A 98 3.11 21.39 13.30
N LYS A 99 1.95 20.76 13.46
CA LYS A 99 1.35 20.33 14.73
C LYS A 99 0.47 19.11 14.49
N ASP A 100 -0.11 18.59 15.56
CA ASP A 100 -1.07 17.50 15.48
C ASP A 100 -2.22 17.85 14.53
N SER A 101 -2.69 16.84 13.79
CA SER A 101 -3.85 17.00 12.92
C SER A 101 -5.06 17.50 13.71
N ILE A 102 -5.86 18.35 13.07
CA ILE A 102 -7.11 18.87 13.66
C ILE A 102 -8.20 17.80 13.75
N ILE A 103 -7.95 16.59 13.22
CA ILE A 103 -8.86 15.45 13.32
C ILE A 103 -8.90 14.95 14.76
N GLU A 104 -10.10 14.94 15.34
CA GLU A 104 -10.38 14.43 16.68
C GLU A 104 -10.49 12.90 16.70
N LYS A 105 -9.36 12.23 16.46
CA LYS A 105 -9.19 10.78 16.58
C LYS A 105 -7.93 10.48 17.39
N LYS A 106 -7.85 9.29 18.00
CA LYS A 106 -6.62 8.85 18.67
C LYS A 106 -5.47 8.77 17.65
N ASN A 107 -4.27 9.15 18.09
CA ASN A 107 -3.03 9.13 17.30
C ASN A 107 -2.95 10.23 16.21
N ASN A 108 -3.63 11.36 16.39
CA ASN A 108 -3.62 12.51 15.48
C ASN A 108 -2.25 13.21 15.33
N SER A 109 -1.29 12.94 16.20
CA SER A 109 0.11 13.41 16.08
C SER A 109 0.97 12.55 15.13
N ARG A 110 0.54 11.33 14.79
CA ARG A 110 1.29 10.40 13.93
C ARG A 110 0.44 9.83 12.81
N PRO A 111 0.13 10.63 11.76
CA PRO A 111 -0.62 10.14 10.62
C PRO A 111 0.10 9.00 9.88
N TRP A 112 -0.69 8.14 9.22
CA TRP A 112 -0.22 6.94 8.51
C TRP A 112 -0.38 7.06 7.00
N ALA A 113 0.45 6.30 6.27
CA ALA A 113 0.37 6.05 4.82
C ALA A 113 -0.04 7.30 4.00
N PRO A 114 0.74 8.39 4.05
CA PRO A 114 0.39 9.59 3.31
C PRO A 114 0.43 9.33 1.80
N SER A 115 -0.46 9.99 1.05
CA SER A 115 -0.41 10.05 -0.41
C SER A 115 -0.41 11.50 -0.86
N VAL A 116 0.64 11.91 -1.55
CA VAL A 116 0.79 13.26 -2.09
C VAL A 116 0.55 13.27 -3.60
N ALA A 117 -0.18 14.27 -4.07
CA ALA A 117 -0.39 14.51 -5.49
C ALA A 117 -0.44 16.01 -5.79
N LYS A 118 0.00 16.37 -6.99
CA LYS A 118 -0.17 17.72 -7.53
C LYS A 118 -1.43 17.76 -8.39
N TRP A 119 -2.35 18.67 -8.09
CA TRP A 119 -3.56 18.89 -8.88
C TRP A 119 -3.91 20.37 -8.88
N ASN A 120 -4.29 20.91 -10.05
CA ASN A 120 -4.67 22.31 -10.21
C ASN A 120 -3.65 23.31 -9.61
N ASN A 121 -2.36 23.09 -9.88
CA ASN A 121 -1.23 23.88 -9.37
C ASN A 121 -1.14 23.98 -7.83
N ARG A 122 -1.65 22.98 -7.12
CA ARG A 122 -1.58 22.84 -5.66
C ARG A 122 -1.20 21.41 -5.31
N PHE A 123 -0.50 21.26 -4.19
CA PHE A 123 -0.18 19.94 -3.63
C PHE A 123 -1.22 19.56 -2.59
N TYR A 124 -1.63 18.30 -2.63
CA TYR A 124 -2.56 17.68 -1.69
C TYR A 124 -1.85 16.50 -1.05
N CYS A 125 -1.79 16.48 0.28
CA CYS A 125 -1.30 15.35 1.06
C CYS A 125 -2.46 14.74 1.82
N PHE A 126 -2.97 13.60 1.33
CA PHE A 126 -3.96 12.81 2.05
C PHE A 126 -3.25 11.94 3.09
N TYR A 127 -3.85 11.77 4.26
CA TYR A 127 -3.24 11.01 5.35
C TYR A 127 -4.32 10.34 6.21
N ALA A 128 -3.94 9.29 6.92
CA ALA A 128 -4.85 8.55 7.79
C ALA A 128 -4.55 8.80 9.28
N ILE A 129 -5.59 8.96 10.10
CA ILE A 129 -5.50 8.90 11.57
C ILE A 129 -6.24 7.64 12.03
N SER A 130 -5.54 6.75 12.72
CA SER A 130 -6.11 5.51 13.22
C SER A 130 -5.52 5.12 14.57
N PRO A 131 -6.32 4.53 15.48
CA PRO A 131 -5.83 3.93 16.72
C PRO A 131 -5.14 2.57 16.52
N GLY A 132 -5.21 1.97 15.32
CA GLY A 132 -4.79 0.59 15.05
C GLY A 132 -5.77 -0.47 15.56
N GLY A 133 -5.98 -1.51 14.76
CA GLY A 133 -6.86 -2.64 15.13
C GLY A 133 -8.35 -2.31 15.28
N SER A 134 -8.79 -1.14 14.80
CA SER A 134 -10.17 -0.65 14.88
C SER A 134 -10.54 0.10 13.60
N GLN A 135 -11.83 0.15 13.28
CA GLN A 135 -12.38 0.97 12.19
C GLN A 135 -12.67 2.42 12.62
N ASP A 136 -12.35 2.81 13.85
CA ASP A 136 -12.51 4.21 14.29
C ASP A 136 -11.37 5.10 13.77
N SER A 137 -11.34 5.28 12.45
CA SER A 137 -10.28 5.94 11.70
C SER A 137 -10.85 7.11 10.88
N ALA A 138 -9.96 7.94 10.36
CA ALA A 138 -10.31 9.00 9.43
C ALA A 138 -9.22 9.21 8.38
N ILE A 139 -9.63 9.60 7.18
CA ILE A 139 -8.73 10.15 6.17
C ILE A 139 -8.93 11.66 6.13
N GLY A 140 -7.86 12.40 6.34
CA GLY A 140 -7.79 13.85 6.16
C GLY A 140 -6.91 14.23 4.98
N TYR A 141 -6.81 15.53 4.74
CA TYR A 141 -5.83 16.06 3.81
C TYR A 141 -5.34 17.45 4.19
N ALA A 142 -4.09 17.73 3.81
CA ALA A 142 -3.50 19.05 3.88
C ALA A 142 -3.15 19.56 2.48
N THR A 143 -3.06 20.88 2.31
CA THR A 143 -2.66 21.48 1.03
C THR A 143 -1.55 22.51 1.15
N ALA A 144 -0.66 22.58 0.15
CA ALA A 144 0.34 23.62 0.02
C ALA A 144 0.51 24.09 -1.44
N SER A 145 1.00 25.30 -1.64
CA SER A 145 1.35 25.83 -2.96
C SER A 145 2.69 25.28 -3.47
N THR A 146 3.59 24.92 -2.55
CA THR A 146 4.90 24.33 -2.80
C THR A 146 5.15 23.21 -1.78
N LEU A 147 5.91 22.18 -2.13
CA LEU A 147 6.17 21.05 -1.22
C LEU A 147 6.94 21.45 0.05
N GLU A 148 7.89 22.37 -0.09
CA GLU A 148 8.70 22.95 1.00
C GLU A 148 8.05 24.20 1.62
N GLY A 149 6.76 24.43 1.37
CA GLY A 149 6.01 25.57 1.92
C GLY A 149 5.12 25.19 3.10
N ASN A 150 4.30 26.15 3.52
CA ASN A 150 3.34 25.93 4.60
C ASN A 150 2.15 25.10 4.11
N TRP A 151 1.84 24.05 4.85
CA TRP A 151 0.68 23.21 4.60
C TRP A 151 -0.49 23.63 5.49
N THR A 152 -1.70 23.66 4.91
CA THR A 152 -2.94 23.89 5.65
C THR A 152 -3.67 22.58 5.82
N ASP A 153 -3.90 22.15 7.06
CA ASP A 153 -4.72 20.98 7.39
C ASP A 153 -6.22 21.31 7.25
N HIS A 154 -6.95 20.51 6.47
CA HIS A 154 -8.39 20.66 6.25
C HIS A 154 -9.23 19.68 7.08
N GLY A 155 -8.59 18.85 7.89
CA GLY A 155 -9.28 17.88 8.74
C GLY A 155 -9.85 16.70 7.96
N ALA A 156 -10.86 16.05 8.55
CA ALA A 156 -11.37 14.78 8.04
C ALA A 156 -12.23 14.95 6.77
N LEU A 157 -11.89 14.19 5.74
CA LEU A 157 -12.65 14.03 4.51
C LEU A 157 -13.54 12.77 4.56
N ILE A 158 -13.04 11.69 5.15
CA ILE A 158 -13.77 10.43 5.37
C ILE A 158 -13.61 10.03 6.84
N ASN A 159 -14.70 9.58 7.47
CA ASN A 159 -14.69 8.99 8.80
C ASN A 159 -15.26 7.58 8.78
N THR A 160 -14.66 6.68 9.55
CA THR A 160 -15.21 5.36 9.89
C THR A 160 -15.32 5.22 11.41
N GLY A 161 -16.19 4.33 11.89
CA GLY A 161 -16.51 4.22 13.32
C GLY A 161 -17.35 5.40 13.82
N THR A 162 -16.71 6.47 14.28
CA THR A 162 -17.35 7.71 14.75
C THR A 162 -17.12 8.89 13.80
N GLY A 163 -17.93 9.94 13.90
CA GLY A 163 -17.83 11.16 13.08
C GLY A 163 -18.83 11.25 11.92
N PRO A 164 -18.89 12.38 11.21
CA PRO A 164 -19.84 12.61 10.11
C PRO A 164 -19.72 11.55 9.00
N GLY A 165 -20.85 11.08 8.49
CA GLY A 165 -20.92 10.06 7.44
C GLY A 165 -20.50 8.63 7.85
N SER A 166 -19.93 8.40 9.04
CA SER A 166 -19.34 7.09 9.41
C SER A 166 -20.35 5.94 9.48
N ARG A 167 -21.65 6.26 9.59
CA ARG A 167 -22.75 5.28 9.63
C ARG A 167 -23.31 4.92 8.25
N LEU A 168 -22.84 5.58 7.18
CA LEU A 168 -23.27 5.32 5.81
C LEU A 168 -22.40 4.27 5.15
N ALA A 169 -22.96 3.50 4.22
CA ALA A 169 -22.17 2.62 3.36
C ALA A 169 -21.42 3.44 2.29
N PRO A 170 -20.19 3.05 1.90
CA PRO A 170 -19.45 1.89 2.42
C PRO A 170 -18.69 2.16 3.73
N PHE A 171 -18.59 3.41 4.18
CA PHE A 171 -17.79 3.82 5.35
C PHE A 171 -18.02 2.97 6.60
N LYS A 172 -19.27 2.66 6.93
CA LYS A 172 -19.63 1.84 8.11
C LYS A 172 -19.02 0.43 8.12
N ASN A 173 -18.63 -0.10 6.96
CA ASN A 173 -18.05 -1.44 6.84
C ASN A 173 -16.55 -1.42 6.50
N THR A 174 -15.99 -0.28 6.10
CA THR A 174 -14.58 -0.15 5.71
C THR A 174 -13.73 0.45 6.83
N ASN A 175 -12.41 0.46 6.67
CA ASN A 175 -11.51 1.24 7.51
C ASN A 175 -10.96 2.41 6.70
N ALA A 176 -11.19 3.66 7.14
CA ALA A 176 -10.67 4.85 6.46
C ALA A 176 -9.18 5.06 6.75
N ILE A 177 -8.34 4.29 6.06
CA ILE A 177 -6.88 4.43 6.00
C ILE A 177 -6.38 4.17 4.57
N ASP A 178 -5.07 4.32 4.37
CA ASP A 178 -4.35 4.09 3.11
C ASP A 178 -4.92 4.84 1.90
N PRO A 179 -5.04 6.19 1.99
CA PRO A 179 -5.58 6.98 0.89
C PRO A 179 -4.62 7.01 -0.31
N ALA A 180 -5.17 6.98 -1.52
CA ALA A 180 -4.47 7.31 -2.76
C ALA A 180 -5.35 8.17 -3.66
N PHE A 181 -4.86 9.35 -4.04
CA PHE A 181 -5.61 10.29 -4.88
C PHE A 181 -5.28 10.09 -6.36
N LYS A 182 -6.31 10.04 -7.20
CA LYS A 182 -6.14 9.95 -8.65
C LYS A 182 -7.17 10.80 -9.40
N VAL A 183 -6.69 11.51 -10.41
CA VAL A 183 -7.53 12.15 -11.42
C VAL A 183 -7.75 11.14 -12.55
N ASP A 184 -8.99 10.95 -12.96
CA ASP A 184 -9.32 10.14 -14.13
C ASP A 184 -8.80 10.84 -15.39
N GLU A 185 -7.88 10.20 -16.10
CA GLU A 185 -7.25 10.67 -17.34
C GLU A 185 -8.26 10.83 -18.49
N LYS A 186 -9.44 10.20 -18.38
CA LYS A 186 -10.50 10.27 -19.39
C LYS A 186 -11.48 11.42 -19.13
N SER A 187 -12.02 11.53 -17.91
CA SER A 187 -13.06 12.52 -17.59
C SER A 187 -12.58 13.74 -16.80
N GLY A 188 -11.36 13.70 -16.23
CA GLY A 188 -10.88 14.69 -15.28
C GLY A 188 -11.55 14.62 -13.90
N ALA A 189 -12.40 13.61 -13.65
CA ALA A 189 -13.04 13.42 -12.34
C ALA A 189 -12.01 13.03 -11.28
N LEU A 190 -12.26 13.46 -10.04
CA LEU A 190 -11.38 13.25 -8.91
C LEU A 190 -11.83 12.02 -8.13
N TYR A 191 -10.89 11.15 -7.79
CA TYR A 191 -11.14 9.96 -6.99
C TYR A 191 -10.14 9.84 -5.86
N LEU A 192 -10.63 9.37 -4.72
CA LEU A 192 -9.83 8.90 -3.61
C LEU A 192 -10.05 7.40 -3.46
N ILE A 193 -8.98 6.64 -3.64
CA ILE A 193 -8.94 5.21 -3.36
C ILE A 193 -8.53 5.04 -1.90
N TYR A 194 -9.16 4.14 -1.18
CA TYR A 194 -8.85 3.88 0.22
C TYR A 194 -9.30 2.49 0.65
N GLY A 195 -8.86 2.08 1.83
CA GLY A 195 -9.34 0.87 2.47
C GLY A 195 -8.21 -0.08 2.82
N SER A 196 -8.38 -0.74 3.94
CA SER A 196 -7.46 -1.72 4.50
C SER A 196 -8.31 -2.73 5.25
N TYR A 197 -8.16 -4.01 4.93
CA TYR A 197 -8.89 -5.12 5.55
C TYR A 197 -10.42 -4.92 5.49
N TRP A 198 -11.18 -5.56 6.37
CA TRP A 198 -12.65 -5.45 6.48
C TRP A 198 -13.37 -5.66 5.14
N ASP A 199 -14.00 -4.64 4.55
CA ASP A 199 -14.68 -4.73 3.25
C ASP A 199 -13.77 -4.36 2.06
N ASP A 200 -12.46 -4.31 2.29
CA ASP A 200 -11.37 -4.07 1.33
C ASP A 200 -11.37 -2.66 0.71
N ILE A 201 -10.97 -2.56 -0.55
CA ILE A 201 -10.58 -1.32 -1.22
C ILE A 201 -11.78 -0.75 -1.99
N TYR A 202 -12.01 0.54 -1.76
CA TYR A 202 -13.03 1.33 -2.45
C TYR A 202 -12.40 2.56 -3.11
N SER A 203 -13.03 3.04 -4.18
CA SER A 203 -12.91 4.43 -4.61
C SER A 203 -14.11 5.22 -4.14
N VAL A 204 -13.89 6.49 -3.79
CA VAL A 204 -14.95 7.50 -3.68
C VAL A 204 -14.67 8.64 -4.64
N ARG A 205 -15.73 9.16 -5.26
CA ARG A 205 -15.63 10.36 -6.08
C ARG A 205 -15.52 11.58 -5.19
N LEU A 206 -14.61 12.48 -5.54
CA LEU A 206 -14.47 13.78 -4.90
C LEU A 206 -15.00 14.89 -5.81
N GLU A 207 -15.35 16.01 -5.19
CA GLU A 207 -15.64 17.26 -5.85
C GLU A 207 -14.78 18.37 -5.26
N SER A 208 -14.42 19.35 -6.08
CA SER A 208 -13.69 20.53 -5.64
C SER A 208 -14.64 21.70 -5.45
N ARG A 209 -14.50 22.39 -4.32
CA ARG A 209 -15.18 23.63 -4.01
C ARG A 209 -14.45 24.81 -4.63
N LYS A 210 -15.11 25.97 -4.68
CA LYS A 210 -14.57 27.20 -5.30
C LYS A 210 -13.25 27.67 -4.68
N ASP A 211 -13.00 27.35 -3.41
CA ASP A 211 -11.78 27.69 -2.67
C ASP A 211 -10.65 26.66 -2.86
N GLY A 212 -10.86 25.62 -3.68
CA GLY A 212 -9.90 24.54 -3.93
C GLY A 212 -9.91 23.43 -2.88
N THR A 213 -10.76 23.52 -1.85
CA THR A 213 -10.98 22.41 -0.91
C THR A 213 -11.75 21.27 -1.59
N LEU A 214 -11.54 20.06 -1.11
CA LEU A 214 -12.16 18.84 -1.60
C LEU A 214 -13.24 18.35 -0.64
N ALA A 215 -14.30 17.78 -1.19
CA ALA A 215 -15.35 17.08 -0.48
C ALA A 215 -15.67 15.75 -1.17
N VAL A 216 -16.22 14.80 -0.42
CA VAL A 216 -16.80 13.57 -0.99
C VAL A 216 -18.05 13.97 -1.78
N LYS A 217 -18.14 13.52 -3.03
CA LYS A 217 -19.29 13.79 -3.88
C LYS A 217 -20.49 12.96 -3.42
N ASP A 218 -21.64 13.61 -3.26
CA ASP A 218 -22.90 12.90 -3.03
C ASP A 218 -23.35 12.20 -4.31
N LYS A 219 -23.68 10.90 -4.21
CA LYS A 219 -24.16 10.08 -5.34
C LYS A 219 -25.41 10.64 -6.01
N ASP A 220 -26.21 11.40 -5.28
CA ASP A 220 -27.48 11.97 -5.73
C ASP A 220 -27.36 13.48 -6.04
N ALA A 221 -26.15 14.08 -5.97
CA ALA A 221 -25.92 15.50 -6.24
C ALA A 221 -26.41 15.94 -7.63
N ASP A 222 -26.24 15.09 -8.65
CA ASP A 222 -26.63 15.40 -10.03
C ASP A 222 -28.15 15.22 -10.26
N LYS A 223 -28.89 14.65 -9.28
CA LYS A 223 -30.34 14.51 -9.35
C LYS A 223 -30.96 15.74 -8.68
N SER A 224 -31.58 16.61 -9.49
CA SER A 224 -32.20 17.89 -9.08
C SER A 224 -33.32 17.81 -8.01
N LYS A 225 -33.51 16.66 -7.35
CA LYS A 225 -34.55 16.37 -6.36
C LYS A 225 -34.01 15.75 -5.06
N SER A 226 -32.69 15.73 -4.81
CA SER A 226 -32.17 15.23 -3.53
C SER A 226 -32.62 16.15 -2.39
N LYS A 227 -33.69 15.73 -1.71
CA LYS A 227 -34.17 16.27 -0.43
C LYS A 227 -33.59 15.45 0.73
N SER A 228 -32.29 15.14 0.70
CA SER A 228 -31.69 14.53 1.88
C SER A 228 -31.83 15.51 3.05
N LYS A 229 -32.68 15.14 4.03
CA LYS A 229 -32.80 15.84 5.31
C LYS A 229 -31.68 15.46 6.29
N SER A 230 -30.79 14.56 5.89
CA SER A 230 -29.59 14.20 6.64
C SER A 230 -28.47 15.18 6.28
N ALA A 231 -27.73 15.64 7.29
CA ALA A 231 -26.47 16.37 7.07
C ALA A 231 -25.38 15.47 6.46
N ASP A 232 -25.58 14.15 6.44
CA ASP A 232 -24.61 13.19 5.92
C ASP A 232 -24.75 12.98 4.41
N VAL A 233 -23.62 13.11 3.71
CA VAL A 233 -23.43 12.84 2.28
C VAL A 233 -23.42 11.33 2.02
N VAL A 234 -24.26 10.84 1.10
CA VAL A 234 -24.16 9.45 0.66
C VAL A 234 -23.11 9.35 -0.44
N PRO A 235 -21.97 8.67 -0.22
CA PRO A 235 -20.84 8.75 -1.13
C PRO A 235 -21.13 8.08 -2.48
N ASP A 236 -20.70 8.72 -3.57
CA ASP A 236 -20.51 8.08 -4.88
C ASP A 236 -19.27 7.18 -4.80
N ALA A 237 -19.47 5.93 -4.41
CA ALA A 237 -18.41 4.98 -4.09
C ALA A 237 -18.50 3.69 -4.93
N THR A 238 -17.36 3.12 -5.30
CA THR A 238 -17.25 1.84 -6.00
C THR A 238 -16.25 0.93 -5.30
N GLN A 239 -16.62 -0.32 -5.04
CA GLN A 239 -15.67 -1.33 -4.56
C GLN A 239 -14.76 -1.75 -5.70
N LEU A 240 -13.45 -1.74 -5.49
CA LEU A 240 -12.47 -2.01 -6.55
C LEU A 240 -11.91 -3.43 -6.51
N SER A 241 -11.86 -4.02 -5.32
CA SER A 241 -11.34 -5.36 -5.08
C SER A 241 -12.01 -5.98 -3.87
N TRP A 242 -12.07 -7.31 -3.84
CA TRP A 242 -12.62 -8.05 -2.72
C TRP A 242 -11.86 -9.36 -2.52
N MET A 243 -11.45 -9.65 -1.30
CA MET A 243 -10.89 -10.94 -0.92
C MET A 243 -11.98 -11.82 -0.30
N PRO A 244 -12.29 -12.99 -0.87
CA PRO A 244 -13.21 -13.93 -0.25
C PRO A 244 -12.72 -14.41 1.12
N GLY A 245 -13.65 -14.63 2.04
CA GLY A 245 -13.37 -15.16 3.37
C GLY A 245 -13.56 -14.14 4.49
N ALA A 246 -13.43 -14.62 5.73
CA ALA A 246 -13.65 -13.83 6.94
C ALA A 246 -12.44 -12.95 7.33
N TRP A 247 -11.28 -13.21 6.73
CA TRP A 247 -10.04 -12.48 6.98
C TRP A 247 -9.44 -12.08 5.64
N LYS A 248 -9.26 -10.77 5.46
CA LYS A 248 -8.95 -10.16 4.18
C LYS A 248 -7.75 -9.23 4.34
N PRO A 249 -6.53 -9.75 4.43
CA PRO A 249 -5.34 -8.93 4.65
C PRO A 249 -4.94 -8.20 3.37
N GLN A 250 -5.71 -7.19 2.98
CA GLN A 250 -5.49 -6.42 1.77
C GLN A 250 -5.60 -4.93 2.05
N GLU A 251 -4.58 -4.15 1.67
CA GLU A 251 -4.49 -2.72 1.99
C GLU A 251 -3.44 -2.00 1.12
N GLY A 252 -3.11 -0.74 1.43
CA GLY A 252 -2.05 0.01 0.75
C GLY A 252 -2.33 0.21 -0.74
N ALA A 253 -3.56 0.57 -1.07
CA ALA A 253 -4.02 0.69 -2.45
C ALA A 253 -3.41 1.90 -3.17
N PHE A 254 -3.01 1.74 -4.43
CA PHE A 254 -2.53 2.83 -5.29
C PHE A 254 -3.03 2.64 -6.72
N VAL A 255 -3.33 3.72 -7.43
CA VAL A 255 -3.75 3.65 -8.84
C VAL A 255 -2.77 4.40 -9.73
N SER A 256 -2.11 3.66 -10.63
CA SER A 256 -1.33 4.24 -11.72
C SER A 256 -2.10 4.15 -13.05
N TYR A 257 -1.67 4.94 -14.03
CA TYR A 257 -2.20 4.87 -15.39
C TYR A 257 -1.07 4.72 -16.38
N HIS A 258 -1.15 3.68 -17.20
CA HIS A 258 -0.28 3.46 -18.35
C HIS A 258 -1.17 3.07 -19.52
N LYS A 259 -1.34 4.01 -20.47
CA LYS A 259 -2.34 3.95 -21.53
C LYS A 259 -2.34 2.57 -22.23
N PRO A 260 -3.50 1.91 -22.38
CA PRO A 260 -4.86 2.42 -22.11
C PRO A 260 -5.42 2.09 -20.73
N TYR A 261 -4.62 1.53 -19.82
CA TYR A 261 -5.11 0.92 -18.58
C TYR A 261 -4.81 1.74 -17.33
N TYR A 262 -5.76 1.74 -16.41
CA TYR A 262 -5.54 1.94 -14.98
C TYR A 262 -5.08 0.64 -14.36
N TYR A 263 -4.12 0.72 -13.45
CA TYR A 263 -3.64 -0.41 -12.66
C TYR A 263 -3.94 -0.13 -11.20
N LEU A 264 -4.74 -1.00 -10.59
CA LEU A 264 -4.97 -1.01 -9.15
C LEU A 264 -3.90 -1.89 -8.51
N TRP A 265 -2.98 -1.23 -7.81
CA TRP A 265 -1.94 -1.84 -7.01
C TRP A 265 -2.41 -1.91 -5.56
N PHE A 266 -1.99 -2.95 -4.86
CA PHE A 266 -2.25 -3.11 -3.44
C PHE A 266 -1.31 -4.15 -2.84
N SER A 267 -1.22 -4.15 -1.52
CA SER A 267 -0.49 -5.17 -0.78
C SER A 267 -1.47 -6.20 -0.25
N GLN A 268 -1.17 -7.48 -0.43
CA GLN A 268 -1.97 -8.58 0.11
C GLN A 268 -1.09 -9.52 0.94
N GLY A 269 -1.51 -9.80 2.17
CA GLY A 269 -0.82 -10.64 3.15
C GLY A 269 -0.49 -9.91 4.46
N VAL A 270 0.39 -10.51 5.26
CA VAL A 270 0.81 -9.96 6.56
C VAL A 270 2.17 -9.30 6.44
N CYS A 271 2.27 -8.04 6.87
CA CYS A 271 3.51 -7.27 6.87
C CYS A 271 4.01 -6.94 8.26
N CYS A 272 3.11 -6.62 9.18
CA CYS A 272 3.48 -5.66 10.22
C CYS A 272 3.24 -6.23 11.61
N GLU A 273 3.92 -5.62 12.57
CA GLU A 273 3.99 -6.07 13.95
C GLU A 273 4.47 -7.54 14.03
N LEU A 274 5.40 -7.95 13.16
CA LEU A 274 5.84 -9.37 13.05
C LEU A 274 6.42 -9.91 14.36
N LEU A 275 7.13 -9.06 15.10
CA LEU A 275 7.72 -9.43 16.38
C LEU A 275 6.68 -9.53 17.51
N GLN A 276 5.54 -8.85 17.38
CA GLN A 276 4.45 -8.85 18.35
C GLN A 276 3.39 -9.91 18.02
N ARG A 277 3.02 -10.04 16.74
CA ARG A 277 1.95 -10.90 16.25
C ARG A 277 2.42 -12.20 15.60
N GLY A 278 3.73 -12.37 15.42
CA GLY A 278 4.32 -13.54 14.78
C GLY A 278 4.41 -13.43 13.27
N PHE A 279 5.30 -14.25 12.71
CA PHE A 279 5.55 -14.32 11.28
C PHE A 279 4.47 -15.15 10.57
N PRO A 280 3.99 -14.73 9.39
CA PRO A 280 3.06 -15.51 8.58
C PRO A 280 3.72 -16.79 8.03
N LEU A 281 2.88 -17.74 7.59
CA LEU A 281 3.36 -18.87 6.79
C LEU A 281 3.76 -18.40 5.40
N LYS A 282 4.55 -19.23 4.72
CA LYS A 282 4.93 -19.01 3.32
C LYS A 282 3.69 -18.83 2.43
N GLY A 283 3.67 -17.74 1.66
CA GLY A 283 2.58 -17.34 0.78
C GLY A 283 1.52 -16.47 1.44
N GLU A 284 1.58 -16.27 2.76
CA GLU A 284 0.69 -15.39 3.52
C GLU A 284 1.36 -14.07 3.90
N GLU A 285 2.67 -13.96 3.72
CA GLU A 285 3.38 -12.69 3.83
C GLU A 285 2.96 -11.70 2.75
N TYR A 286 3.19 -10.43 3.05
CA TYR A 286 2.86 -9.33 2.14
C TYR A 286 3.48 -9.53 0.75
N SER A 287 2.66 -9.28 -0.25
CA SER A 287 3.03 -9.32 -1.66
C SER A 287 2.33 -8.19 -2.40
N ILE A 288 3.04 -7.59 -3.34
CA ILE A 288 2.51 -6.54 -4.21
C ILE A 288 1.67 -7.21 -5.30
N ARG A 289 0.40 -6.86 -5.33
CA ARG A 289 -0.60 -7.35 -6.27
C ARG A 289 -1.02 -6.26 -7.25
N VAL A 290 -1.52 -6.67 -8.41
CA VAL A 290 -2.10 -5.75 -9.39
C VAL A 290 -3.30 -6.35 -10.12
N GLY A 291 -4.25 -5.49 -10.47
CA GLY A 291 -5.24 -5.73 -11.52
C GLY A 291 -5.31 -4.53 -12.45
N ARG A 292 -5.82 -4.70 -13.67
CA ARG A 292 -5.96 -3.61 -14.63
C ARG A 292 -7.40 -3.44 -15.13
N SER A 293 -7.75 -2.22 -15.54
CA SER A 293 -9.04 -1.85 -16.12
C SER A 293 -8.85 -0.69 -17.08
N GLU A 294 -9.69 -0.57 -18.10
CA GLU A 294 -9.73 0.64 -18.92
C GLU A 294 -10.46 1.80 -18.22
N ASN A 295 -11.16 1.53 -17.12
CA ASN A 295 -11.88 2.52 -16.32
C ASN A 295 -11.34 2.56 -14.88
N ILE A 296 -11.19 3.77 -14.32
CA ILE A 296 -10.63 3.98 -12.98
C ILE A 296 -11.41 3.25 -11.87
N ASN A 297 -12.71 3.04 -12.06
CA ASN A 297 -13.58 2.32 -11.12
C ASN A 297 -13.78 0.84 -11.49
N GLY A 298 -12.93 0.30 -12.36
CA GLY A 298 -13.00 -1.10 -12.76
C GLY A 298 -14.10 -1.39 -13.80
N PRO A 299 -14.50 -2.67 -13.93
CA PRO A 299 -13.98 -3.81 -13.15
C PRO A 299 -12.50 -4.03 -13.42
N PHE A 300 -11.70 -4.14 -12.35
CA PHE A 300 -10.31 -4.56 -12.46
C PHE A 300 -10.24 -6.08 -12.60
N VAL A 301 -9.37 -6.55 -13.50
CA VAL A 301 -9.14 -7.97 -13.75
C VAL A 301 -7.67 -8.33 -13.64
N ASP A 302 -7.36 -9.62 -13.46
CA ASP A 302 -6.02 -10.22 -13.57
C ASP A 302 -5.65 -10.52 -15.04
N ARG A 303 -4.46 -11.10 -15.26
CA ARG A 303 -3.94 -11.45 -16.61
C ARG A 303 -4.83 -12.44 -17.37
N ASN A 304 -5.61 -13.23 -16.67
CA ASN A 304 -6.54 -14.21 -17.23
C ASN A 304 -7.97 -13.67 -17.37
N GLY A 305 -8.19 -12.37 -17.11
CA GLY A 305 -9.50 -11.72 -17.20
C GLY A 305 -10.41 -11.99 -16.00
N LYS A 306 -9.92 -12.56 -14.91
CA LYS A 306 -10.71 -12.81 -13.70
C LYS A 306 -10.75 -11.57 -12.82
N LYS A 307 -11.90 -11.31 -12.20
CA LYS A 307 -12.14 -10.04 -11.49
C LYS A 307 -11.46 -9.98 -10.13
N LEU A 308 -10.96 -8.80 -9.78
CA LEU A 308 -10.49 -8.51 -8.42
C LEU A 308 -11.63 -8.56 -7.39
N LEU A 309 -12.87 -8.34 -7.81
CA LEU A 309 -14.06 -8.50 -6.97
C LEU A 309 -14.40 -9.97 -6.66
N GLU A 310 -13.72 -10.92 -7.30
CA GLU A 310 -13.86 -12.36 -7.06
C GLU A 310 -12.64 -12.93 -6.32
N GLY A 311 -11.71 -12.08 -5.85
CA GLY A 311 -10.49 -12.50 -5.13
C GLY A 311 -9.27 -12.80 -5.98
N TYR A 312 -9.34 -12.54 -7.29
CA TYR A 312 -8.20 -12.77 -8.19
C TYR A 312 -7.32 -11.53 -8.30
N SER A 313 -6.02 -11.74 -8.52
CA SER A 313 -5.04 -10.69 -8.75
C SER A 313 -3.76 -11.27 -9.33
N GLU A 314 -2.94 -10.43 -9.97
CA GLU A 314 -1.59 -10.80 -10.40
C GLU A 314 -0.59 -10.48 -9.28
N VAL A 315 0.34 -11.39 -8.98
CA VAL A 315 1.49 -11.09 -8.11
C VAL A 315 2.60 -10.46 -8.94
N VAL A 316 3.02 -9.25 -8.56
CA VAL A 316 4.12 -8.56 -9.24
C VAL A 316 5.43 -8.73 -8.48
N TYR A 317 5.36 -8.69 -7.15
CA TYR A 317 6.54 -8.81 -6.30
C TYR A 317 6.18 -9.39 -4.93
N GLY A 318 7.08 -10.15 -4.33
CA GLY A 318 6.88 -10.80 -3.04
C GLY A 318 8.21 -11.16 -2.40
N SER A 319 8.17 -11.77 -1.20
CA SER A 319 9.37 -12.16 -0.47
C SER A 319 10.32 -13.04 -1.30
N ASN A 320 11.62 -12.77 -1.21
CA ASN A 320 12.62 -13.36 -2.08
C ASN A 320 14.06 -13.25 -1.54
N ASN A 321 15.00 -13.91 -2.24
CA ASN A 321 16.45 -13.72 -2.12
C ASN A 321 17.01 -13.84 -0.69
N GLY A 322 16.35 -14.62 0.17
CA GLY A 322 16.73 -14.92 1.55
C GLY A 322 16.61 -13.77 2.55
N ASN A 323 16.51 -12.51 2.09
CA ASN A 323 16.57 -11.33 2.94
C ASN A 323 15.56 -10.24 2.57
N VAL A 324 14.71 -10.45 1.56
CA VAL A 324 13.64 -9.50 1.21
C VAL A 324 12.34 -10.11 1.70
N PHE A 325 11.70 -9.45 2.67
CA PHE A 325 10.47 -9.96 3.26
C PHE A 325 9.34 -8.95 3.25
N ALA A 326 8.14 -9.45 2.98
CA ALA A 326 6.89 -8.72 3.02
C ALA A 326 6.93 -7.36 2.30
N PRO A 327 7.34 -7.30 1.00
CA PRO A 327 7.31 -6.04 0.28
C PRO A 327 5.86 -5.56 0.07
N GLY A 328 5.62 -4.27 0.33
CA GLY A 328 4.30 -3.65 0.23
C GLY A 328 4.34 -2.14 0.43
N GLY A 329 3.19 -1.52 0.72
CA GLY A 329 3.06 -0.06 0.72
C GLY A 329 3.48 0.52 -0.63
N VAL A 330 2.88 -0.02 -1.69
CA VAL A 330 3.31 0.17 -3.08
C VAL A 330 2.88 1.51 -3.63
N GLY A 331 3.75 2.11 -4.45
CA GLY A 331 3.35 3.14 -5.40
C GLY A 331 4.12 3.05 -6.71
N VAL A 332 3.68 3.82 -7.70
CA VAL A 332 4.33 3.89 -9.01
C VAL A 332 4.61 5.34 -9.33
N LEU A 333 5.90 5.68 -9.44
CA LEU A 333 6.34 6.95 -9.98
C LEU A 333 6.29 6.87 -11.51
N PRO A 334 5.51 7.72 -12.20
CA PRO A 334 5.46 7.72 -13.65
C PRO A 334 6.84 7.95 -14.27
N GLY A 335 7.11 7.24 -15.35
CA GLY A 335 8.29 7.42 -16.17
C GLY A 335 8.28 8.77 -16.89
N ASN A 336 9.43 9.10 -17.47
CA ASN A 336 9.59 10.28 -18.30
C ASN A 336 10.43 9.91 -19.55
N LYS A 337 10.98 10.89 -20.28
CA LYS A 337 11.76 10.62 -21.48
C LYS A 337 13.08 9.89 -21.22
N GLU A 338 13.56 9.91 -19.97
CA GLU A 338 14.87 9.40 -19.58
C GLU A 338 14.79 8.05 -18.87
N ARG A 339 13.64 7.74 -18.25
CA ARG A 339 13.46 6.51 -17.46
C ARG A 339 12.03 5.95 -17.58
N PRO A 340 11.86 4.61 -17.49
CA PRO A 340 10.54 3.99 -17.42
C PRO A 340 9.85 4.29 -16.08
N ASP A 341 8.60 3.83 -15.94
CA ASP A 341 7.89 3.85 -14.66
C ASP A 341 8.71 3.13 -13.57
N ILE A 342 8.64 3.64 -12.35
CA ILE A 342 9.33 3.07 -11.20
C ILE A 342 8.29 2.58 -10.20
N LEU A 343 8.31 1.28 -9.91
CA LEU A 343 7.61 0.71 -8.77
C LEU A 343 8.48 0.90 -7.53
N TYR A 344 7.94 1.52 -6.49
CA TYR A 344 8.59 1.68 -5.20
C TYR A 344 7.73 1.08 -4.10
N HIS A 345 8.38 0.62 -3.04
CA HIS A 345 7.72 -0.07 -1.92
C HIS A 345 8.62 -0.06 -0.68
N HIS A 346 8.06 -0.37 0.48
CA HIS A 346 8.87 -0.76 1.64
C HIS A 346 9.07 -2.29 1.64
N TYR A 347 10.09 -2.78 2.34
CA TYR A 347 10.27 -4.21 2.66
C TYR A 347 11.12 -4.36 3.92
N PHE A 348 11.06 -5.51 4.59
CA PHE A 348 12.01 -5.85 5.64
C PHE A 348 13.27 -6.45 5.03
N ASP A 349 14.43 -5.83 5.29
CA ASP A 349 15.73 -6.46 5.05
C ASP A 349 16.06 -7.36 6.24
N GLY A 350 16.08 -8.68 6.01
CA GLY A 350 16.36 -9.67 7.05
C GLY A 350 17.73 -9.51 7.73
N LYS A 351 18.64 -8.72 7.16
CA LYS A 351 19.93 -8.36 7.76
C LYS A 351 19.84 -7.18 8.73
N ILE A 352 18.77 -6.40 8.67
CA ILE A 352 18.53 -5.23 9.53
C ILE A 352 17.63 -5.61 10.71
N GLY A 353 16.42 -6.09 10.42
CA GLY A 353 15.45 -6.40 11.47
C GLY A 353 14.02 -6.50 10.95
N PHE A 354 13.11 -6.78 11.88
CA PHE A 354 11.68 -7.01 11.62
C PHE A 354 10.76 -6.15 12.49
N HIS A 355 11.27 -5.09 13.13
CA HIS A 355 10.38 -4.06 13.65
C HIS A 355 9.84 -3.24 12.48
N ASP A 356 8.60 -2.77 12.53
CA ASP A 356 8.00 -1.99 11.42
C ASP A 356 8.87 -0.79 11.01
N LYS A 357 9.55 -0.17 11.99
CA LYS A 357 10.52 0.90 11.72
C LYS A 357 11.69 0.44 10.86
N ASP A 358 12.12 -0.82 10.92
CA ASP A 358 13.32 -1.35 10.23
C ASP A 358 13.12 -1.53 8.71
N THR A 359 11.90 -1.32 8.22
CA THR A 359 11.58 -1.38 6.78
C THR A 359 12.43 -0.41 5.96
N GLN A 360 12.81 -0.83 4.76
CA GLN A 360 13.69 -0.12 3.85
C GLN A 360 12.99 0.20 2.53
N LEU A 361 13.36 1.31 1.92
CA LEU A 361 12.92 1.67 0.57
C LEU A 361 13.53 0.70 -0.45
N GLY A 362 12.67 0.00 -1.18
CA GLY A 362 13.00 -0.80 -2.36
C GLY A 362 12.35 -0.21 -3.61
N TRP A 363 13.01 -0.37 -4.76
CA TRP A 363 12.44 0.07 -6.03
C TRP A 363 12.88 -0.76 -7.23
N HIS A 364 12.06 -0.74 -8.29
CA HIS A 364 12.26 -1.46 -9.54
C HIS A 364 11.78 -0.63 -10.73
N HIS A 365 12.49 -0.71 -11.85
CA HIS A 365 11.91 -0.25 -13.13
C HIS A 365 10.81 -1.21 -13.58
N LEU A 366 9.75 -0.66 -14.15
CA LEU A 366 8.67 -1.43 -14.78
C LEU A 366 8.84 -1.46 -16.30
N GLU A 367 8.55 -2.62 -16.88
CA GLU A 367 8.23 -2.77 -18.30
C GLU A 367 6.78 -3.26 -18.43
N TYR A 368 6.15 -3.05 -19.58
CA TYR A 368 4.78 -3.52 -19.82
C TYR A 368 4.79 -4.53 -20.98
N LYS A 369 4.51 -5.80 -20.68
CA LYS A 369 4.40 -6.88 -21.67
C LYS A 369 2.94 -7.24 -21.85
N ASP A 370 2.43 -7.08 -23.07
CA ASP A 370 1.01 -7.23 -23.39
C ASP A 370 0.10 -6.37 -22.49
N GLY A 371 0.61 -5.18 -22.13
CA GLY A 371 -0.03 -4.23 -21.21
C GLY A 371 -0.04 -4.69 -19.74
N TRP A 372 0.81 -5.61 -19.33
CA TRP A 372 0.94 -6.02 -17.93
C TRP A 372 2.29 -5.59 -17.38
N PRO A 373 2.34 -4.96 -16.20
CA PRO A 373 3.59 -4.57 -15.60
C PRO A 373 4.41 -5.80 -15.23
N VAL A 374 5.70 -5.74 -15.54
CA VAL A 374 6.71 -6.72 -15.15
C VAL A 374 7.92 -5.96 -14.63
N LEU A 375 8.58 -6.52 -13.62
CA LEU A 375 9.82 -5.93 -13.11
C LEU A 375 10.93 -6.10 -14.15
N LYS A 376 11.58 -4.99 -14.52
CA LYS A 376 12.78 -5.05 -15.34
C LYS A 376 13.87 -5.78 -14.57
N LYS A 377 14.49 -6.77 -15.22
CA LYS A 377 15.66 -7.45 -14.66
C LYS A 377 16.75 -6.40 -14.47
N GLN A 378 17.25 -6.27 -13.24
CA GLN A 378 18.34 -5.34 -12.97
C GLN A 378 19.58 -5.78 -13.75
N ASP A 379 20.31 -4.80 -14.30
CA ASP A 379 21.70 -5.01 -14.65
C ASP A 379 22.46 -5.36 -13.36
N PRO A 380 23.48 -6.25 -13.41
CA PRO A 380 24.27 -6.55 -12.23
C PRO A 380 24.75 -5.23 -11.61
N PRO A 381 24.73 -5.10 -10.27
CA PRO A 381 25.19 -3.89 -9.62
C PRO A 381 26.58 -3.56 -10.16
N VAL A 382 26.79 -2.33 -10.61
CA VAL A 382 28.13 -1.85 -10.95
C VAL A 382 28.95 -2.02 -9.68
N THR A 383 29.76 -3.08 -9.62
CA THR A 383 30.79 -3.21 -8.62
C THR A 383 31.72 -2.03 -8.86
N VAL A 384 31.56 -0.97 -8.07
CA VAL A 384 32.62 0.00 -7.91
C VAL A 384 33.80 -0.83 -7.43
N ALA A 385 34.81 -0.99 -8.30
CA ALA A 385 36.01 -1.72 -7.95
C ALA A 385 36.52 -1.09 -6.66
N ARG A 386 36.65 -1.89 -5.59
CA ARG A 386 37.37 -1.40 -4.41
C ARG A 386 38.75 -0.98 -4.90
N PRO A 387 39.27 0.20 -4.49
CA PRO A 387 40.61 0.58 -4.87
C PRO A 387 41.55 -0.57 -4.54
N MET A 388 42.29 -1.04 -5.54
CA MET A 388 43.24 -2.13 -5.36
C MET A 388 44.35 -1.60 -4.46
N GLN A 389 44.42 -2.12 -3.23
CA GLN A 389 45.45 -1.73 -2.29
C GLN A 389 46.73 -2.51 -2.61
N LEU A 390 47.60 -1.94 -3.45
CA LEU A 390 48.93 -2.48 -3.71
C LEU A 390 49.84 -2.12 -2.53
N THR A 391 50.31 -3.13 -1.81
CA THR A 391 51.27 -2.94 -0.71
C THR A 391 52.67 -3.28 -1.19
N PHE A 392 53.57 -2.29 -1.22
CA PHE A 392 55.01 -2.51 -1.32
C PHE A 392 55.65 -2.16 0.05
N PRO A 393 56.79 -2.76 0.44
CA PRO A 393 57.42 -2.43 1.71
C PRO A 393 57.81 -0.94 1.75
N GLY A 394 57.12 -0.16 2.58
CA GLY A 394 57.48 1.23 2.92
C GLY A 394 56.67 2.36 2.27
N LEU A 395 55.71 2.12 1.37
CA LEU A 395 54.80 3.16 0.86
C LEU A 395 53.41 2.61 0.49
N THR A 396 52.36 3.34 0.87
CA THR A 396 50.96 3.07 0.51
C THR A 396 50.49 4.10 -0.52
N TYR A 397 50.01 3.66 -1.68
CA TYR A 397 49.32 4.50 -2.65
C TYR A 397 47.85 4.08 -2.76
N LEU A 398 46.96 5.05 -2.90
CA LEU A 398 45.58 4.84 -3.36
C LEU A 398 45.55 5.11 -4.86
N VAL A 399 45.14 4.12 -5.66
CA VAL A 399 44.92 4.30 -7.10
C VAL A 399 43.42 4.19 -7.35
N GLU A 400 42.81 5.27 -7.82
CA GLU A 400 41.47 5.24 -8.41
C GLU A 400 41.57 4.69 -9.82
N VAL A 401 40.81 3.63 -10.10
CA VAL A 401 40.61 3.15 -11.47
C VAL A 401 39.35 3.85 -11.97
N VAL A 402 39.51 4.76 -12.94
CA VAL A 402 38.40 5.44 -13.62
C VAL A 402 37.69 4.48 -14.57
#